data_AF-A0A644ZDZ4-F1
#
_entry.id   AF-A0A644ZDZ4-F1
#
_cell.length_a   1.000
_cell.length_b   1.000
_cell.length_c   1.000
_cell.angle_alpha   90.00
_cell.angle_beta   90.00
_cell.angle_gamma   90.00
#
_symmetry.space_group_name_H-M   'P 1'
#
loop_
_entity.id
_entity.type
_entity.pdbx_description
1 polymer ?
#
loop_
_entity_poly.entity_id
_entity_poly.type
_entity_poly.pdbx_seq_one_letter_code
_entity_poly.pdbx_strand_id
1 'polypeptide(L)'
;MGDSKMGLHARLMSQALRKLTGTISKTRCVCIFINQLREKIGVMFGNPETTTGGNALKFYASVRIDIRRISQIKDGDNVLGNRVKVKIVKNKVAPPFQQAELDIIYGQGFSKTGEIIDMGVELNIIKKSGSWFSYEDTKLGQGRDAVKALLLDNPEMMEELEKKIKDKLSAQ
;
A
#
# COMPACT_ATOMS: atom_id res chain seq x y z
N MET A 1 -10.95 32.83 -11.60
CA MET A 1 -12.12 32.13 -11.05
C MET A 1 -13.33 32.95 -11.48
N GLY A 2 -14.18 32.43 -12.38
CA GLY A 2 -15.29 33.19 -12.96
C GLY A 2 -15.69 32.73 -14.36
N ASP A 3 -14.71 32.29 -15.18
CA ASP A 3 -15.00 31.69 -16.48
C ASP A 3 -15.14 30.16 -16.39
N SER A 4 -16.32 29.67 -16.76
CA SER A 4 -16.63 28.24 -16.84
C SER A 4 -15.92 27.57 -18.02
N LYS A 5 -14.63 27.27 -17.87
CA LYS A 5 -13.89 26.40 -18.81
C LYS A 5 -14.10 24.93 -18.45
N MET A 6 -15.27 24.39 -18.83
CA MET A 6 -15.59 22.97 -18.61
C MET A 6 -14.48 22.07 -19.15
N GLY A 7 -13.97 21.17 -18.30
CA GLY A 7 -13.00 20.16 -18.70
C GLY A 7 -11.58 20.67 -19.00
N LEU A 8 -11.24 21.93 -18.69
CA LEU A 8 -9.90 22.47 -18.93
C LEU A 8 -8.78 21.60 -18.33
N HIS A 9 -8.95 21.19 -17.07
CA HIS A 9 -7.99 20.34 -16.36
C HIS A 9 -7.84 18.97 -17.04
N ALA A 10 -8.93 18.37 -17.52
CA ALA A 10 -8.89 17.08 -18.20
C ALA A 10 -8.16 17.16 -19.55
N ARG A 11 -8.39 18.26 -20.30
CA ARG A 11 -7.69 18.54 -21.56
C ARG A 11 -6.19 18.77 -21.34
N LEU A 12 -5.85 19.58 -20.33
CA LEU A 12 -4.46 19.83 -19.95
C LEU A 12 -3.74 18.53 -19.58
N MET A 13 -4.35 17.68 -18.74
CA MET A 13 -3.77 16.39 -18.35
C MET A 13 -3.55 15.47 -19.55
N SER A 14 -4.49 15.44 -20.49
CA SER A 14 -4.39 14.63 -21.70
C SER A 14 -3.23 15.08 -22.59
N GLN A 15 -3.04 16.39 -22.73
CA GLN A 15 -1.94 16.96 -23.50
C GLN A 15 -0.59 16.78 -22.79
N ALA A 16 -0.54 17.02 -21.48
CA ALA A 16 0.66 16.89 -20.68
C ALA A 16 1.17 15.44 -20.66
N LEU A 17 0.30 14.47 -20.33
CA LEU A 17 0.69 13.06 -20.28
C LEU A 17 1.18 12.54 -21.63
N ARG A 18 0.55 12.94 -22.74
CA ARG A 18 1.01 12.58 -24.09
C ARG A 18 2.47 12.99 -24.35
N LYS A 19 2.88 14.17 -23.87
CA LYS A 19 4.27 14.65 -24.01
C LYS A 19 5.22 14.02 -22.97
N LEU A 20 4.75 13.87 -21.73
CA LEU A 20 5.55 13.38 -20.62
C LEU A 20 5.90 11.90 -20.76
N THR A 21 4.98 11.04 -21.22
CA THR A 21 5.21 9.59 -21.29
C THR A 21 6.46 9.23 -22.12
N GLY A 22 6.66 9.88 -23.26
CA GLY A 22 7.85 9.65 -24.09
C GLY A 22 9.15 10.07 -23.39
N THR A 23 9.11 11.19 -22.67
CA THR A 23 10.27 11.73 -21.95
C THR A 23 10.61 10.85 -20.74
N ILE A 24 9.62 10.50 -19.92
CA ILE A 24 9.76 9.66 -18.72
C ILE A 24 10.43 8.32 -19.06
N SER A 25 10.01 7.69 -20.16
CA SER A 25 10.58 6.42 -20.63
C SER A 25 12.06 6.55 -21.00
N LYS A 26 12.43 7.63 -21.72
CA LYS A 26 13.82 7.89 -22.12
C LYS A 26 14.73 8.21 -20.94
N THR A 27 14.23 8.94 -19.94
CA THR A 27 15.01 9.35 -18.77
C THR A 27 15.04 8.31 -17.66
N ARG A 28 14.34 7.17 -17.82
CA ARG A 28 14.18 6.12 -16.79
C ARG A 28 13.74 6.68 -15.42
N CYS A 29 12.90 7.70 -15.43
CA CYS A 29 12.38 8.32 -14.21
C CYS A 29 11.04 7.68 -13.81
N VAL A 30 10.76 7.63 -12.50
CA VAL A 30 9.44 7.23 -11.98
C VAL A 30 8.66 8.47 -11.60
N CYS A 31 7.51 8.68 -12.24
CA CYS A 31 6.64 9.82 -11.95
C CYS A 31 5.42 9.34 -11.16
N ILE A 32 5.27 9.81 -9.93
CA ILE A 32 4.17 9.44 -9.04
C ILE A 32 3.14 10.57 -8.99
N PHE A 33 1.88 10.23 -9.28
CA PHE A 33 0.75 11.17 -9.20
C PHE A 33 -0.14 10.78 -8.03
N ILE A 34 -0.26 11.67 -7.04
CA ILE A 34 -1.25 11.54 -5.97
C ILE A 34 -2.56 12.15 -6.46
N ASN A 35 -3.66 11.43 -6.30
CA ASN A 35 -4.98 11.91 -6.70
C ASN A 35 -6.00 11.64 -5.60
N GLN A 36 -6.98 12.52 -5.50
CA GLN A 36 -8.05 12.43 -4.52
C GLN A 36 -9.30 11.83 -5.18
N LEU A 37 -10.07 11.12 -4.36
CA LEU A 37 -11.41 10.68 -4.74
C LEU A 37 -12.39 11.86 -4.65
N ARG A 38 -13.36 11.84 -5.56
CA ARG A 38 -14.53 12.73 -5.61
C ARG A 38 -15.74 11.89 -5.95
N GLU A 39 -16.91 12.33 -5.54
CA GLU A 39 -18.15 11.70 -5.94
C GLU A 39 -18.69 12.36 -7.20
N LYS A 40 -19.09 11.54 -8.18
CA LYS A 40 -19.75 12.02 -9.38
C LYS A 40 -21.25 12.14 -9.12
N ILE A 41 -21.75 13.37 -9.09
CA ILE A 41 -23.18 13.66 -8.96
C ILE A 41 -23.94 13.06 -10.16
N GLY A 42 -25.06 12.37 -9.90
CA GLY A 42 -25.96 11.85 -10.92
C GLY A 42 -25.69 10.41 -11.39
N VAL A 43 -24.85 9.64 -10.68
CA VAL A 43 -24.67 8.19 -10.94
C VAL A 43 -25.77 7.42 -10.20
N MET A 44 -26.70 6.81 -10.95
CA MET A 44 -27.79 5.99 -10.36
C MET A 44 -27.41 4.52 -10.13
N PHE A 45 -26.39 4.00 -10.83
CA PHE A 45 -25.90 2.62 -10.69
C PHE A 45 -24.37 2.57 -10.79
N GLY A 46 -23.73 1.74 -9.96
CA GLY A 46 -22.28 1.52 -9.93
C GLY A 46 -21.53 2.34 -8.88
N ASN A 47 -20.19 2.29 -8.90
CA ASN A 47 -19.36 3.05 -7.96
C ASN A 47 -19.34 4.56 -8.36
N PRO A 48 -19.83 5.48 -7.49
CA PRO A 48 -19.86 6.92 -7.78
C PRO A 48 -18.47 7.59 -7.68
N GLU A 49 -17.47 6.87 -7.17
CA GLU A 49 -16.12 7.40 -6.99
C GLU A 49 -15.42 7.67 -8.32
N THR A 50 -14.91 8.89 -8.46
CA THR A 50 -14.10 9.31 -9.59
C THR A 50 -12.86 10.06 -9.11
N THR A 51 -11.86 10.12 -9.97
CA THR A 51 -10.61 10.84 -9.72
C THR A 51 -10.60 12.14 -10.52
N THR A 52 -9.93 13.17 -9.99
CA THR A 52 -9.80 14.45 -10.71
C THR A 52 -8.88 14.33 -11.94
N GLY A 53 -8.96 15.29 -12.86
CA GLY A 53 -8.06 15.36 -14.03
C GLY A 53 -8.51 14.53 -15.25
N GLY A 54 -9.76 14.06 -15.27
CA GLY A 54 -10.32 13.29 -16.40
C GLY A 54 -9.78 11.86 -16.47
N ASN A 55 -9.84 11.26 -17.67
CA ASN A 55 -9.51 9.83 -17.85
C ASN A 55 -8.06 9.58 -18.28
N ALA A 56 -7.31 10.59 -18.73
CA ALA A 56 -5.98 10.40 -19.30
C ALA A 56 -5.02 9.66 -18.35
N LEU A 57 -4.95 10.08 -17.09
CA LEU A 57 -4.09 9.45 -16.09
C LEU A 57 -4.42 7.96 -15.90
N LYS A 58 -5.70 7.58 -15.97
CA LYS A 58 -6.13 6.18 -15.86
C LYS A 58 -5.55 5.31 -16.98
N PHE A 59 -5.41 5.85 -18.19
CA PHE A 59 -4.87 5.11 -19.35
C PHE A 59 -3.34 5.09 -19.37
N TYR A 60 -2.70 6.24 -19.12
CA TYR A 60 -1.24 6.40 -19.17
C TYR A 60 -0.52 5.76 -17.98
N ALA A 61 -1.14 5.69 -16.79
CA ALA A 61 -0.51 5.05 -15.63
C ALA A 61 -0.23 3.56 -15.89
N SER A 62 1.01 3.14 -15.58
CA SER A 62 1.44 1.73 -15.63
C SER A 62 0.93 0.95 -14.43
N VAL A 63 0.95 1.58 -13.25
CA VAL A 63 0.42 1.02 -12.00
C VAL A 63 -0.55 2.03 -11.38
N ARG A 64 -1.68 1.55 -10.87
CA ARG A 64 -2.61 2.35 -10.07
C ARG A 64 -2.86 1.67 -8.75
N ILE A 65 -2.70 2.44 -7.68
CA ILE A 65 -2.80 1.99 -6.31
C ILE A 65 -3.99 2.73 -5.68
N ASP A 66 -4.96 1.97 -5.17
CA ASP A 66 -6.02 2.49 -4.31
C ASP A 66 -5.63 2.22 -2.86
N ILE A 67 -5.53 3.28 -2.05
CA ILE A 67 -5.15 3.20 -0.63
C ILE A 67 -6.32 3.67 0.22
N ARG A 68 -6.75 2.82 1.16
CA ARG A 68 -7.87 3.10 2.06
C ARG A 68 -7.50 2.78 3.49
N ARG A 69 -7.90 3.64 4.42
CA ARG A 69 -7.81 3.34 5.84
C ARG A 69 -8.89 2.31 6.21
N ILE A 70 -8.49 1.22 6.87
CA ILE A 70 -9.39 0.18 7.37
C ILE A 70 -9.76 0.49 8.83
N SER A 71 -8.76 0.67 9.68
CA SER A 71 -8.94 0.84 11.12
C SER A 71 -7.85 1.74 11.71
N GLN A 72 -8.09 2.22 12.94
CA GLN A 72 -7.10 2.95 13.71
C GLN A 72 -6.35 1.98 14.62
N ILE A 73 -5.04 2.16 14.72
CA ILE A 73 -4.19 1.46 15.68
C ILE A 73 -4.18 2.31 16.94
N LYS A 74 -4.63 1.74 18.05
CA LYS A 74 -4.75 2.42 19.33
C LYS A 74 -3.95 1.71 20.41
N ASP A 75 -3.45 2.48 21.36
CA ASP A 75 -2.88 2.02 22.61
C ASP A 75 -3.60 2.75 23.75
N GLY A 76 -4.50 2.03 24.43
CA GLY A 76 -5.51 2.63 25.30
C GLY A 76 -6.36 3.67 24.55
N ASP A 77 -6.34 4.91 25.04
CA ASP A 77 -7.07 6.04 24.44
C ASP A 77 -6.27 6.76 23.33
N ASN A 78 -4.97 6.45 23.17
CA ASN A 78 -4.11 7.13 22.22
C ASN A 78 -4.16 6.47 20.84
N VAL A 79 -4.34 7.27 19.79
CA VAL A 79 -4.28 6.79 18.40
C VAL A 79 -2.84 6.85 17.91
N LEU A 80 -2.18 5.69 17.83
CA LEU A 80 -0.79 5.55 17.39
C LEU A 80 -0.64 5.58 15.86
N GLY A 81 -1.67 5.17 15.12
CA GLY A 81 -1.58 5.08 13.67
C GLY A 81 -2.84 4.56 12.98
N ASN A 82 -2.68 4.17 11.72
CA ASN A 82 -3.75 3.63 10.89
C ASN A 82 -3.32 2.32 10.25
N ARG A 83 -4.20 1.32 10.26
CA ARG A 83 -4.10 0.19 9.34
C ARG A 83 -4.71 0.58 8.00
N VAL A 84 -3.95 0.41 6.94
CA VAL A 84 -4.34 0.75 5.58
C VAL A 84 -4.38 -0.48 4.69
N LYS A 85 -5.37 -0.53 3.81
CA LYS A 85 -5.45 -1.49 2.71
C LYS A 85 -4.97 -0.81 1.45
N VAL A 86 -4.04 -1.48 0.76
CA VAL A 86 -3.51 -1.06 -0.51
C VAL A 86 -3.95 -2.08 -1.56
N LYS A 87 -4.67 -1.63 -2.59
CA LYS A 87 -5.14 -2.48 -3.69
C LYS A 87 -4.56 -2.00 -5.01
N ILE A 88 -3.98 -2.93 -5.77
CA ILE A 88 -3.48 -2.64 -7.12
C ILE A 88 -4.65 -2.71 -8.11
N VAL A 89 -5.28 -1.58 -8.40
CA VAL A 89 -6.44 -1.52 -9.31
C VAL A 89 -6.06 -1.54 -10.79
N LYS A 90 -4.79 -1.32 -11.12
CA LYS A 90 -4.23 -1.49 -12.47
C LYS A 90 -2.76 -1.86 -12.36
N ASN A 91 -2.32 -2.83 -13.13
CA ASN A 91 -0.92 -3.21 -13.25
C ASN A 91 -0.61 -3.60 -14.69
N LYS A 92 0.44 -3.01 -15.29
CA LYS A 92 0.92 -3.35 -16.65
C LYS A 92 2.20 -4.19 -16.66
N VAL A 93 2.80 -4.46 -15.50
CA VAL A 93 4.10 -5.16 -15.39
C VAL A 93 4.00 -6.49 -14.67
N ALA A 94 2.91 -6.73 -13.93
CA ALA A 94 2.63 -7.96 -13.19
C ALA A 94 1.10 -8.14 -13.05
N PRO A 95 0.61 -9.26 -12.49
CA PRO A 95 -0.82 -9.47 -12.28
C PRO A 95 -1.49 -8.33 -11.48
N PRO A 96 -2.65 -7.80 -11.94
CA PRO A 96 -3.40 -6.78 -11.22
C PRO A 96 -4.27 -7.39 -10.09
N PHE A 97 -4.90 -6.50 -9.31
CA PHE A 97 -5.90 -6.81 -8.27
C PHE A 97 -5.39 -7.49 -6.99
N GLN A 98 -4.08 -7.62 -6.84
CA GLN A 98 -3.48 -7.95 -5.56
C GLN A 98 -3.74 -6.85 -4.52
N GLN A 99 -3.78 -7.25 -3.26
CA GLN A 99 -4.03 -6.39 -2.11
C GLN A 99 -3.00 -6.68 -1.02
N ALA A 100 -2.64 -5.64 -0.27
CA ALA A 100 -1.78 -5.75 0.91
C ALA A 100 -2.38 -4.90 2.04
N GLU A 101 -2.21 -5.37 3.27
CA GLU A 101 -2.56 -4.62 4.48
C GLU A 101 -1.28 -4.19 5.19
N LEU A 102 -1.18 -2.90 5.49
CA LEU A 102 0.02 -2.29 6.03
C LEU A 102 -0.35 -1.41 7.23
N ASP A 103 0.57 -1.28 8.18
CA ASP A 103 0.42 -0.40 9.34
C ASP A 103 1.21 0.89 9.10
N ILE A 104 0.54 2.04 9.18
CA ILE A 104 1.18 3.37 9.17
C ILE A 104 1.15 3.92 10.58
N ILE A 105 2.32 4.03 11.21
CA ILE A 105 2.50 4.62 12.54
C ILE A 105 2.87 6.10 12.40
N TYR A 106 2.19 6.97 13.14
CA TYR A 106 2.47 8.41 13.05
C TYR A 106 3.88 8.73 13.55
N GLY A 107 4.61 9.56 12.81
CA GLY A 107 6.00 9.92 13.11
C GLY A 107 7.06 8.88 12.70
N GLN A 108 6.67 7.64 12.39
CA GLN A 108 7.60 6.58 11.97
C GLN A 108 7.39 6.12 10.51
N GLY A 109 6.16 6.22 9.99
CA GLY A 109 5.82 5.77 8.64
C GLY A 109 5.34 4.31 8.62
N PHE A 110 5.68 3.58 7.56
CA PHE A 110 5.28 2.18 7.39
C PHE A 110 6.05 1.26 8.36
N SER A 111 5.31 0.41 9.09
CA SER A 111 5.90 -0.52 10.06
C SER A 111 6.40 -1.80 9.37
N LYS A 112 7.69 -1.79 8.98
CA LYS A 112 8.36 -2.97 8.39
C LYS A 112 8.28 -4.20 9.30
N THR A 113 8.45 -4.03 10.61
CA THR A 113 8.38 -5.13 11.58
C THR A 113 6.98 -5.74 11.65
N GLY A 114 5.92 -4.92 11.55
CA GLY A 114 4.55 -5.42 11.46
C GLY A 114 4.31 -6.27 10.23
N GLU A 115 4.81 -5.84 9.07
CA GLU A 115 4.70 -6.56 7.80
C GLU A 115 5.42 -7.91 7.84
N ILE A 116 6.64 -7.96 8.39
CA ILE A 116 7.41 -9.21 8.52
C ILE A 116 6.66 -10.24 9.38
N ILE A 117 6.05 -9.81 10.49
CA ILE A 117 5.29 -10.71 11.35
C ILE A 117 4.05 -11.25 10.61
N ASP A 118 3.30 -10.38 9.94
CA ASP A 118 2.07 -10.79 9.24
C ASP A 118 2.37 -11.73 8.08
N MET A 119 3.32 -11.38 7.22
CA MET A 119 3.75 -12.24 6.11
C MET A 119 4.39 -13.53 6.64
N GLY A 120 5.14 -13.46 7.73
CA GLY A 120 5.74 -14.64 8.37
C GLY A 120 4.67 -15.62 8.86
N VAL A 121 3.57 -15.13 9.43
CA VAL A 121 2.44 -15.98 9.84
C VAL A 121 1.68 -16.52 8.63
N GLU A 122 1.37 -15.68 7.64
CA GLU A 122 0.66 -16.08 6.42
C GLU A 122 1.41 -17.18 5.65
N LEU A 123 2.74 -17.04 5.56
CA LEU A 123 3.62 -18.00 4.91
C LEU A 123 4.01 -19.17 5.81
N ASN A 124 3.45 -19.30 7.02
CA ASN A 124 3.75 -20.36 7.99
C ASN A 124 5.25 -20.46 8.37
N ILE A 125 5.99 -19.35 8.29
CA ILE A 125 7.38 -19.25 8.79
C ILE A 125 7.35 -18.99 10.29
N ILE A 126 6.44 -18.13 10.74
CA ILE A 126 6.13 -17.87 12.15
C ILE A 126 4.86 -18.65 12.49
N LYS A 127 4.92 -19.49 13.52
CA LYS A 127 3.76 -20.25 14.01
C LYS A 127 3.01 -19.41 15.04
N LYS A 128 1.69 -19.31 14.87
CA LYS A 128 0.80 -18.64 15.82
C LYS A 128 -0.06 -19.67 16.54
N SER A 129 0.11 -19.81 17.85
CA SER A 129 -0.70 -20.68 18.71
C SER A 129 -1.52 -19.82 19.67
N GLY A 130 -2.74 -19.48 19.26
CA GLY A 130 -3.60 -18.54 20.00
C GLY A 130 -3.01 -17.13 19.99
N SER A 131 -2.65 -16.61 21.17
CA SER A 131 -1.99 -15.32 21.35
C SER A 131 -0.45 -15.41 21.27
N TRP A 132 0.12 -16.61 21.25
CA TRP A 132 1.57 -16.82 21.24
C TRP A 132 2.13 -16.94 19.83
N PHE A 133 3.30 -16.35 19.61
CA PHE A 133 4.08 -16.46 18.39
C PHE A 133 5.36 -17.23 18.67
N SER A 134 5.67 -18.19 17.80
CA SER A 134 6.92 -18.94 17.83
C SER A 134 7.56 -18.97 16.45
N TYR A 135 8.88 -19.03 16.46
CA TYR A 135 9.70 -19.20 15.28
C TYR A 135 10.57 -20.42 15.48
N GLU A 136 10.44 -21.39 14.59
CA GLU A 136 11.03 -22.72 14.75
C GLU A 136 10.65 -23.30 16.12
N ASP A 137 11.63 -23.53 16.99
CA ASP A 137 11.44 -24.02 18.37
C ASP A 137 11.51 -22.91 19.43
N THR A 138 11.76 -21.66 19.03
CA THR A 138 11.90 -20.51 19.93
C THR A 138 10.57 -19.77 20.08
N LYS A 139 10.18 -19.47 21.33
CA LYS A 139 9.02 -18.61 21.60
C LYS A 139 9.44 -17.15 21.45
N LEU A 140 8.79 -16.43 20.52
CA LEU A 140 9.05 -15.01 20.28
C LEU A 140 8.33 -14.12 21.29
N GLY A 141 7.11 -14.46 21.67
CA GLY A 141 6.35 -13.69 22.66
C GLY A 141 4.85 -13.88 22.57
N GLN A 142 4.15 -13.23 23.50
CA GLN A 142 2.69 -13.18 23.54
C GLN A 142 2.20 -11.86 22.96
N GLY A 143 1.36 -11.94 21.93
CA GLY A 143 0.80 -10.78 21.26
C GLY A 143 1.75 -10.18 20.22
N ARG A 144 1.19 -9.39 19.31
CA ARG A 144 1.90 -8.82 18.17
C ARG A 144 2.93 -7.77 18.61
N ASP A 145 2.60 -6.95 19.62
CA ASP A 145 3.45 -5.82 20.01
C ASP A 145 4.71 -6.28 20.76
N ALA A 146 4.63 -7.36 21.55
CA ALA A 146 5.79 -7.97 22.17
C ALA A 146 6.79 -8.51 21.12
N VAL A 147 6.28 -9.18 20.07
CA VAL A 147 7.12 -9.67 18.98
C VAL A 147 7.72 -8.53 18.17
N LYS A 148 6.96 -7.43 17.95
CA LYS A 148 7.50 -6.22 17.32
C LYS A 148 8.67 -5.64 18.10
N ALA A 149 8.56 -5.53 19.42
CA ALA A 149 9.65 -5.05 20.27
C ALA A 149 10.88 -5.95 20.16
N LEU A 150 10.69 -7.28 20.25
CA LEU A 150 11.78 -8.25 20.09
C LEU A 150 12.51 -8.11 18.74
N LEU A 151 11.78 -7.94 17.63
CA LEU A 151 12.38 -7.79 16.30
C LEU A 151 13.07 -6.43 16.11
N LEU A 152 12.62 -5.39 16.81
CA LEU A 152 13.32 -4.10 16.82
C LEU A 152 14.64 -4.18 17.60
N ASP A 153 14.64 -4.92 18.70
CA ASP A 153 15.83 -5.14 19.53
C ASP A 153 16.83 -6.12 18.89
N ASN A 154 16.37 -6.98 17.98
CA ASN A 154 17.20 -7.95 17.27
C ASN A 154 17.13 -7.82 15.73
N PRO A 155 17.92 -6.91 15.13
CA PRO A 155 17.96 -6.70 13.69
C PRO A 155 18.39 -7.93 12.88
N GLU A 156 19.27 -8.78 13.43
CA GLU A 156 19.75 -9.99 12.73
C GLU A 156 18.60 -10.97 12.48
N MET A 157 17.77 -11.20 13.50
CA MET A 157 16.57 -12.04 13.37
C MET A 157 15.57 -11.44 12.37
N MET A 158 15.43 -10.11 12.35
CA MET A 158 14.53 -9.43 11.41
C MET A 158 15.00 -9.64 9.95
N GLU A 159 16.30 -9.52 9.67
CA GLU A 159 16.86 -9.76 8.33
C GLU A 159 16.75 -11.22 7.90
N GLU A 160 16.98 -12.16 8.82
CA GLU A 160 16.81 -13.60 8.55
C GLU A 160 15.36 -13.91 8.14
N LEU A 161 14.38 -13.44 8.92
CA LEU A 161 12.96 -13.61 8.62
C LEU A 161 12.58 -12.96 7.29
N GLU A 162 13.05 -11.74 7.04
CA GLU A 162 12.79 -11.04 5.77
C GLU A 162 13.33 -11.84 4.58
N LYS A 163 14.53 -12.40 4.70
CA LYS A 163 15.13 -13.23 3.64
C LYS A 163 14.31 -14.50 3.40
N LYS A 164 13.96 -15.24 4.46
CA LYS A 164 13.12 -16.46 4.34
C LYS A 164 11.75 -16.15 3.70
N ILE A 165 11.15 -15.01 4.03
CA ILE A 165 9.89 -14.54 3.42
C ILE A 165 10.07 -14.27 1.93
N LYS A 166 11.11 -13.52 1.53
CA LYS A 166 11.41 -13.20 0.12
C LYS A 166 11.70 -14.46 -0.70
N ASP A 167 12.49 -15.37 -0.16
CA ASP A 167 12.85 -16.62 -0.84
C ASP A 167 11.58 -17.44 -1.12
N LYS A 168 10.69 -17.55 -0.12
CA LYS A 168 9.42 -18.29 -0.26
C LYS A 168 8.45 -17.64 -1.24
N LEU A 169 8.40 -16.31 -1.30
CA LEU A 169 7.60 -15.58 -2.29
C LEU A 169 8.17 -15.69 -3.71
N SER A 170 9.50 -15.78 -3.86
CA SER A 170 10.15 -15.92 -5.17
C SER A 170 10.03 -17.32 -5.77
N ALA A 171 9.85 -18.34 -4.92
CA ALA A 171 9.64 -19.72 -5.32
C ALA A 171 8.20 -20.03 -5.75
N GLN A 172 7.29 -19.04 -5.63
CA GLN A 172 5.85 -19.17 -5.88
C GLN A 172 5.43 -18.42 -7.14
#